data_AF-A0A497S8B8-F1
#
_entry.id   AF-A0A497S8B8-F1
#
_cell.length_a   1.000
_cell.length_b   1.000
_cell.length_c   1.000
_cell.angle_alpha   90.00
_cell.angle_beta   90.00
_cell.angle_gamma   90.00
#
_symmetry.space_group_name_H-M   'P 1'
#
loop_
_entity.id
_entity.type
_entity.pdbx_description
1 polymer ?
#
loop_
_entity_poly.entity_id
_entity_poly.type
_entity_poly.pdbx_seq_one_letter_code
_entity_poly.pdbx_strand_id
1 'polypeptide(L)'
;MKPKILKVNCSFCGIEIECPEEMKDMEKHLCFNCFQNLSEHEFEDIEKIHVEIPSDKLEDIILDALMTCIINDLFPRFWKDKRRQLKNMRKKEMAKEAFAAGASATFHLMKELGEKLDDDDFIKELANYTQSLRNTLQS
;
A
#
# COMPACT_ATOMS: atom_id res chain seq x y z
N MET A 1 -7.09 -17.97 11.37
CA MET A 1 -7.84 -17.68 12.61
C MET A 1 -8.24 -16.21 12.51
N LYS A 2 -9.53 -15.86 12.58
CA LYS A 2 -9.91 -14.44 12.45
C LYS A 2 -9.33 -13.65 13.63
N PRO A 3 -8.69 -12.50 13.39
CA PRO A 3 -8.17 -11.66 14.47
C PRO A 3 -9.32 -11.24 15.37
N LYS A 4 -9.11 -11.30 16.68
CA LYS A 4 -10.10 -10.86 17.65
C LYS A 4 -10.15 -9.33 17.62
N ILE A 5 -11.32 -8.79 17.35
CA ILE A 5 -11.57 -7.35 17.29
C ILE A 5 -12.10 -6.87 18.64
N LEU A 6 -11.52 -5.79 19.14
CA LEU A 6 -11.94 -5.08 20.34
C LEU A 6 -12.51 -3.72 19.96
N LYS A 7 -13.36 -3.16 20.83
CA LYS A 7 -13.83 -1.79 20.73
C LYS A 7 -12.96 -0.89 21.60
N VAL A 8 -12.40 0.15 21.02
CA VAL A 8 -11.60 1.18 21.70
C VAL A 8 -12.14 2.56 21.32
N ASN A 9 -11.78 3.60 22.06
CA ASN A 9 -12.23 4.95 21.75
C ASN A 9 -11.17 5.73 20.97
N CYS A 10 -11.60 6.49 19.96
CA CYS A 10 -10.75 7.45 19.28
C CYS A 10 -10.18 8.46 20.27
N SER A 11 -8.86 8.63 20.29
CA SER A 11 -8.15 9.52 21.21
C SER A 11 -8.46 11.01 20.99
N PHE A 12 -9.13 11.37 19.89
CA PHE A 12 -9.42 12.77 19.53
C PHE A 12 -10.90 13.12 19.72
N CYS A 13 -11.81 12.36 19.13
CA CYS A 13 -13.26 12.65 19.19
C CYS A 13 -14.04 11.73 20.14
N GLY A 14 -13.40 10.69 20.70
CA GLY A 14 -14.00 9.79 21.67
C GLY A 14 -15.00 8.78 21.10
N ILE A 15 -15.21 8.73 19.79
CA ILE A 15 -16.10 7.73 19.18
C ILE A 15 -15.50 6.32 19.32
N GLU A 16 -16.38 5.33 19.47
CA GLU A 16 -15.98 3.92 19.53
C GLU A 16 -15.57 3.43 18.13
N ILE A 17 -14.43 2.75 18.04
CA ILE A 17 -13.82 2.21 16.82
C ILE A 17 -13.37 0.76 17.00
N GLU A 18 -13.25 0.03 15.89
CA GLU A 18 -12.71 -1.32 15.86
C GLU A 18 -11.18 -1.33 15.88
N CYS A 19 -10.59 -2.14 16.75
CA CYS A 19 -9.15 -2.33 16.87
C CYS A 19 -8.81 -3.83 16.97
N PRO A 20 -7.86 -4.33 16.17
CA PRO A 20 -7.32 -5.67 16.36
C PRO A 20 -6.72 -5.81 17.76
N GLU A 21 -6.91 -6.96 18.41
CA GLU A 21 -6.39 -7.22 19.77
C GLU A 21 -4.85 -7.06 19.85
N GLU A 22 -4.13 -7.33 18.76
CA GLU A 22 -2.68 -7.16 18.65
C GLU A 22 -2.24 -5.69 18.72
N MET A 23 -3.13 -4.74 18.38
CA MET A 23 -2.83 -3.31 18.33
C MET A 23 -3.43 -2.53 19.51
N LYS A 24 -4.06 -3.21 20.47
CA LYS A 24 -4.74 -2.57 21.60
C LYS A 24 -3.83 -1.70 22.48
N ASP A 25 -2.53 -2.02 22.51
CA ASP A 25 -1.53 -1.37 23.37
C ASP A 25 -0.77 -0.26 22.64
N MET A 26 -1.24 0.14 21.44
CA MET A 26 -0.70 1.31 20.73
C MET A 26 -0.95 2.59 21.52
N GLU A 27 -0.08 3.59 21.34
CA GLU A 27 -0.12 4.83 22.13
C GLU A 27 -1.40 5.64 21.86
N LYS A 28 -1.92 5.58 20.62
CA LYS A 28 -3.15 6.27 20.22
C LYS A 28 -3.99 5.43 19.27
N HIS A 29 -5.28 5.68 19.29
CA HIS A 29 -6.26 5.08 18.38
C HIS A 29 -7.07 6.18 17.71
N LEU A 30 -7.17 6.18 16.40
CA LEU A 30 -7.87 7.21 15.63
C LEU A 30 -8.98 6.59 14.79
N CYS A 31 -10.12 7.28 14.74
CA CYS A 31 -11.07 7.04 13.67
C CYS A 31 -10.56 7.67 12.38
N PHE A 32 -11.00 7.13 11.24
CA PHE A 32 -10.64 7.61 9.92
C PHE A 32 -10.84 9.13 9.74
N ASN A 33 -11.96 9.68 10.21
CA ASN A 33 -12.24 11.11 10.08
C ASN A 33 -11.23 11.99 10.83
N CYS A 34 -10.82 11.59 12.02
CA CYS A 34 -9.78 12.34 12.75
C CYS A 34 -8.42 12.18 12.08
N PHE A 35 -8.12 11.01 11.53
CA PHE A 35 -6.89 10.78 10.76
C PHE A 35 -6.80 11.67 9.52
N GLN A 36 -7.87 11.78 8.73
CA GLN A 36 -7.88 12.62 7.52
C GLN A 36 -7.70 14.11 7.80
N ASN A 37 -8.08 14.57 9.00
CA ASN A 37 -7.99 15.97 9.40
C ASN A 37 -6.68 16.30 10.12
N LEU A 38 -5.80 15.33 10.34
CA LEU A 38 -4.47 15.59 10.90
C LEU A 38 -3.61 16.33 9.89
N SER A 39 -2.92 17.36 10.36
CA SER A 39 -1.97 18.09 9.52
C SER A 39 -0.70 17.26 9.30
N GLU A 40 -0.02 17.45 8.16
CA GLU A 40 1.23 16.75 7.81
C GLU A 40 2.35 16.90 8.85
N HIS A 41 2.23 17.84 9.80
CA HIS A 41 3.22 18.14 10.84
C HIS A 41 2.92 17.44 12.18
N GLU A 42 1.82 16.70 12.29
CA GLU A 42 1.41 15.98 13.51
C GLU A 42 1.74 14.48 13.46
N PHE A 43 2.46 14.03 12.43
CA PHE A 43 2.86 12.63 12.20
C PHE A 43 4.16 12.21 12.89
N GLU A 44 4.63 12.93 13.90
CA GLU A 44 5.66 12.37 14.78
C GLU A 44 5.10 11.08 15.42
N ASP A 45 5.78 9.96 15.21
CA ASP A 45 5.42 8.62 15.68
C ASP A 45 4.15 7.98 15.06
N ILE A 46 3.91 8.16 13.75
CA ILE A 46 2.81 7.48 13.03
C ILE A 46 2.77 5.95 13.25
N GLU A 47 3.93 5.33 13.45
CA GLU A 47 4.08 3.89 13.71
C GLU A 47 3.43 3.43 15.02
N LYS A 48 3.10 4.36 15.92
CA LYS A 48 2.50 4.09 17.22
C LYS A 48 1.01 4.38 17.29
N ILE A 49 0.41 4.70 16.15
CA ILE A 49 -1.00 5.10 16.04
C ILE A 49 -1.76 4.05 15.25
N HIS A 50 -2.78 3.47 15.88
CA HIS A 50 -3.76 2.64 15.18
C HIS A 50 -4.81 3.55 14.53
N VAL A 51 -5.13 3.32 13.27
CA VAL A 51 -6.22 4.01 12.56
C VAL A 51 -7.25 2.98 12.12
N GLU A 52 -8.49 3.13 12.59
CA GLU A 52 -9.62 2.38 12.02
C GLU A 52 -9.93 2.95 10.64
N ILE A 53 -9.76 2.13 9.61
CA ILE A 53 -10.11 2.45 8.23
C ILE A 53 -11.36 1.63 7.86
N PRO A 54 -12.51 2.28 7.60
CA PRO A 54 -13.69 1.60 7.07
C PRO A 54 -13.38 0.86 5.76
N SER A 55 -13.94 -0.33 5.57
CA SER A 55 -13.68 -1.15 4.37
C SER A 55 -14.06 -0.44 3.08
N ASP A 56 -15.08 0.42 3.08
CA ASP A 56 -15.52 1.24 1.95
C ASP A 56 -14.58 2.42 1.64
N LYS A 57 -13.62 2.70 2.52
CA LYS A 57 -12.58 3.73 2.35
C LYS A 57 -11.20 3.16 2.12
N LEU A 58 -11.06 1.85 2.31
CA LEU A 58 -9.80 1.15 2.22
C LEU A 58 -9.20 1.25 0.81
N GLU A 59 -10.02 1.09 -0.24
CA GLU A 59 -9.58 1.19 -1.64
C GLU A 59 -8.96 2.56 -1.96
N ASP A 60 -9.60 3.65 -1.53
CA ASP A 60 -9.15 5.03 -1.79
C ASP A 60 -7.79 5.31 -1.13
N ILE A 61 -7.60 4.88 0.12
CA ILE A 61 -6.38 5.16 0.89
C ILE A 61 -5.23 4.27 0.47
N ILE A 62 -5.50 2.98 0.23
CA ILE A 62 -4.48 2.02 -0.15
C ILE A 62 -3.81 2.44 -1.44
N LEU A 63 -4.58 2.86 -2.45
CA LEU A 63 -4.03 3.27 -3.74
C LEU A 63 -3.08 4.46 -3.59
N ASP A 64 -3.49 5.51 -2.88
CA ASP A 64 -2.68 6.70 -2.67
C ASP A 64 -1.43 6.42 -1.82
N ALA A 65 -1.56 5.64 -0.74
CA ALA A 65 -0.43 5.24 0.10
C ALA A 65 0.56 4.36 -0.67
N LEU A 66 0.06 3.42 -1.47
CA LEU A 66 0.88 2.52 -2.29
C LEU A 66 1.60 3.29 -3.39
N MET A 67 0.91 4.22 -4.06
CA MET A 67 1.54 5.11 -5.06
C MET A 67 2.60 6.00 -4.44
N THR A 68 2.33 6.55 -3.25
CA THR A 68 3.30 7.36 -2.49
C THR A 68 4.54 6.54 -2.15
N CYS A 69 4.39 5.30 -1.66
CA CYS A 69 5.51 4.41 -1.38
C CYS A 69 6.28 4.04 -2.66
N ILE A 70 5.58 3.77 -3.77
CA ILE A 70 6.22 3.48 -5.06
C ILE A 70 7.09 4.65 -5.52
N ILE A 71 6.54 5.88 -5.48
CA ILE A 71 7.21 7.08 -5.97
C ILE A 71 8.37 7.51 -5.05
N ASN A 72 8.17 7.45 -3.74
CA ASN A 72 9.12 8.02 -2.77
C ASN A 72 10.18 7.02 -2.29
N ASP A 73 9.87 5.72 -2.23
CA ASP A 73 10.80 4.72 -1.70
C ASP A 73 11.36 3.80 -2.77
N LEU A 74 10.48 3.15 -3.55
CA LEU A 74 10.89 2.14 -4.53
C LEU A 74 11.58 2.76 -5.74
N PHE A 75 10.98 3.80 -6.33
CA PHE A 75 11.53 4.42 -7.53
C PHE A 75 12.92 5.02 -7.32
N PRO A 76 13.22 5.74 -6.21
CA PRO A 76 14.56 6.28 -6.00
C PRO A 76 15.61 5.19 -5.76
N ARG A 77 15.25 4.10 -5.07
CA ARG A 77 16.14 2.94 -4.89
C ARG A 77 16.43 2.25 -6.23
N PHE A 78 15.38 1.95 -6.99
CA PHE A 78 15.50 1.42 -8.35
C PHE A 78 16.40 2.31 -9.22
N TRP A 79 16.14 3.62 -9.19
CA TRP A 79 16.90 4.58 -9.98
C TRP A 79 18.37 4.63 -9.56
N LYS A 80 18.67 4.64 -8.26
CA LYS A 80 20.04 4.65 -7.75
C LYS A 80 20.84 3.45 -8.27
N ASP A 81 20.25 2.27 -8.27
CA ASP A 81 20.93 1.02 -8.65
C ASP A 81 21.03 0.85 -10.16
N LYS A 82 19.98 1.23 -10.91
CA LYS A 82 19.90 1.01 -12.36
C LYS A 82 20.42 2.18 -13.20
N ARG A 83 20.59 3.38 -12.65
CA ARG A 83 20.99 4.59 -13.40
C ARG A 83 22.27 4.42 -14.22
N ARG A 84 23.26 3.65 -13.75
CA ARG A 84 24.48 3.38 -14.55
C ARG A 84 24.21 2.50 -15.77
N GLN A 85 23.35 1.49 -15.63
CA GLN A 85 22.99 0.57 -16.71
C GLN A 85 22.11 1.27 -17.74
N LEU A 86 21.17 2.11 -17.28
CA LEU A 86 20.24 2.84 -18.14
C LEU A 86 20.92 3.90 -19.02
N LYS A 87 22.01 4.54 -18.55
CA LYS A 87 22.73 5.58 -19.29
C LYS A 87 23.24 5.14 -20.68
N ASN A 88 23.48 3.84 -20.86
CA ASN A 88 24.00 3.29 -22.11
C ASN A 88 22.90 2.74 -23.03
N MET A 89 21.63 2.79 -22.61
CA MET A 89 20.50 2.29 -23.40
C MET A 89 19.93 3.37 -24.32
N ARG A 90 19.33 2.95 -25.44
CA ARG A 90 18.54 3.86 -26.29
C ARG A 90 17.30 4.31 -25.51
N LYS A 91 16.82 5.55 -25.75
CA LYS A 91 15.64 6.11 -25.06
C LYS A 91 14.42 5.16 -25.05
N LYS A 92 14.18 4.48 -26.17
CA LYS A 92 13.07 3.51 -26.30
C LYS A 92 13.25 2.28 -25.40
N GLU A 93 14.47 1.78 -25.27
CA GLU A 93 14.80 0.61 -24.43
C GLU A 93 14.76 0.99 -22.95
N MET A 94 15.30 2.16 -22.61
CA MET A 94 15.23 2.73 -21.26
C MET A 94 13.78 2.88 -20.79
N ALA A 95 12.88 3.36 -21.66
CA ALA A 95 11.45 3.49 -21.33
C ALA A 95 10.79 2.11 -21.10
N LYS A 96 11.13 1.10 -21.92
CA LYS A 96 10.63 -0.26 -21.75
C LYS A 96 11.11 -0.90 -20.45
N GLU A 97 12.39 -0.78 -20.15
CA GLU A 97 13.00 -1.31 -18.93
C GLU A 97 12.41 -0.66 -17.67
N ALA A 98 12.25 0.67 -17.67
CA ALA A 98 11.64 1.40 -16.57
C ALA A 98 10.17 1.01 -16.36
N PHE A 99 9.40 0.87 -17.45
CA PHE A 99 8.02 0.42 -17.38
C PHE A 99 7.90 -1.01 -16.84
N ALA A 100 8.71 -1.94 -17.35
CA ALA A 100 8.70 -3.33 -16.90
C ALA A 100 9.08 -3.46 -15.41
N ALA A 101 10.08 -2.69 -14.96
CA ALA A 101 10.45 -2.65 -13.56
C ALA A 101 9.35 -2.08 -12.67
N GLY A 102 8.72 -0.97 -13.10
CA GLY A 102 7.58 -0.38 -12.38
C GLY A 102 6.41 -1.36 -12.27
N ALA A 103 5.99 -1.96 -13.38
CA ALA A 103 4.93 -2.96 -13.39
C ALA A 103 5.24 -4.16 -12.50
N SER A 104 6.48 -4.66 -12.52
CA SER A 104 6.92 -5.76 -11.65
C SER A 104 6.88 -5.38 -10.16
N ALA A 105 7.30 -4.17 -9.81
CA ALA A 105 7.28 -3.69 -8.42
C ALA A 105 5.84 -3.51 -7.92
N THR A 106 4.98 -2.88 -8.70
CA THR A 106 3.56 -2.72 -8.39
C THR A 106 2.88 -4.07 -8.20
N PHE A 107 3.16 -5.04 -9.09
CA PHE A 107 2.58 -6.38 -8.98
C PHE A 107 3.00 -7.10 -7.70
N HIS A 108 4.29 -7.00 -7.34
CA HIS A 108 4.80 -7.61 -6.11
C HIS A 108 4.15 -7.00 -4.87
N LEU A 109 4.04 -5.67 -4.81
CA LEU A 109 3.37 -4.97 -3.72
C LEU A 109 1.90 -5.35 -3.59
N MET A 110 1.16 -5.41 -4.71
CA MET A 110 -0.24 -5.82 -4.72
C MET A 110 -0.40 -7.26 -4.21
N LYS A 111 0.51 -8.17 -4.59
CA LYS A 111 0.49 -9.55 -4.09
C LYS A 111 0.72 -9.62 -2.58
N GLU A 112 1.75 -8.94 -2.06
CA GLU A 112 2.02 -8.90 -0.63
C GLU A 112 0.87 -8.27 0.16
N LEU A 113 0.22 -7.26 -0.41
CA LEU A 113 -0.94 -6.63 0.19
C LEU A 113 -2.14 -7.59 0.26
N GLY A 114 -2.45 -8.29 -0.84
CA GLY A 114 -3.50 -9.31 -0.87
C GLY A 114 -3.26 -10.42 0.16
N GLU A 115 -2.02 -10.89 0.27
CA GLU A 115 -1.63 -11.89 1.26
C GLU A 115 -1.80 -11.39 2.71
N LYS A 116 -1.48 -10.11 2.98
CA LYS A 116 -1.67 -9.50 4.30
C LYS A 116 -3.14 -9.27 4.66
N LEU A 117 -3.98 -9.05 3.66
CA LEU A 117 -5.42 -8.86 3.84
C LEU A 117 -6.19 -10.20 3.92
N ASP A 118 -5.52 -11.35 3.73
CA ASP A 118 -6.15 -12.67 3.63
C ASP A 118 -7.27 -12.70 2.57
N ASP A 119 -7.11 -11.91 1.50
CA ASP A 119 -8.08 -11.72 0.43
C ASP A 119 -7.73 -12.60 -0.77
N ASP A 120 -8.12 -13.88 -0.67
CA ASP A 120 -7.91 -14.89 -1.71
C ASP A 120 -8.52 -14.53 -3.06
N ASP A 121 -9.60 -13.75 -3.08
CA ASP A 121 -10.28 -13.36 -4.32
C ASP A 121 -9.52 -12.23 -5.02
N PHE A 122 -9.01 -11.25 -4.27
CA PHE A 122 -8.09 -10.25 -4.80
C PHE A 122 -6.81 -10.87 -5.40
N ILE A 123 -6.23 -11.87 -4.72
CA ILE A 123 -5.05 -12.60 -5.23
C ILE A 123 -5.38 -13.34 -6.54
N LYS A 124 -6.55 -13.98 -6.63
CA LYS A 124 -7.00 -14.67 -7.86
C LYS A 124 -7.24 -13.68 -9.00
N GLU A 125 -7.86 -12.53 -8.73
CA GLU A 125 -8.07 -11.49 -9.74
C GLU A 125 -6.74 -10.95 -10.28
N LEU A 126 -5.76 -10.69 -9.41
CA LEU A 126 -4.40 -10.32 -9.80
C LEU A 126 -3.74 -11.37 -10.69
N ALA A 127 -3.87 -12.65 -10.33
CA ALA A 127 -3.32 -13.75 -11.14
C ALA A 127 -3.97 -13.81 -12.54
N ASN A 128 -5.29 -13.66 -12.61
CA ASN A 128 -6.05 -13.65 -13.87
C ASN A 128 -5.67 -12.45 -14.75
N TYR A 129 -5.57 -11.26 -14.17
CA TYR A 129 -5.15 -10.05 -14.88
C TYR A 129 -3.74 -10.19 -15.46
N THR A 130 -2.82 -10.78 -14.70
CA THR A 130 -1.44 -11.04 -15.15
C THR A 130 -1.39 -12.03 -16.32
N GLN A 131 -2.20 -13.08 -16.25
CA GLN A 131 -2.29 -14.05 -17.33
C GLN A 131 -2.88 -13.41 -18.60
N SER A 132 -3.89 -12.54 -18.45
CA SER A 132 -4.47 -11.77 -19.55
C SER A 132 -3.43 -10.84 -20.20
N LEU A 133 -2.72 -10.05 -19.41
CA LEU A 133 -1.64 -9.18 -19.90
C LEU A 133 -0.54 -9.95 -20.62
N ARG A 134 -0.13 -11.11 -20.09
CA ARG A 134 0.86 -12.00 -20.73
C ARG A 134 0.37 -12.43 -22.12
N ASN A 135 -0.89 -12.83 -22.24
CA ASN A 135 -1.46 -13.25 -23.51
C ASN A 135 -1.50 -12.08 -24.52
N THR A 136 -1.88 -10.87 -24.09
CA THR A 136 -1.92 -9.68 -24.94
C THR A 136 -0.53 -9.21 -25.40
N LEU A 137 0.50 -9.37 -24.58
CA LEU A 137 1.86 -8.99 -24.94
C LEU A 137 2.56 -10.01 -25.86
N GLN A 138 2.01 -11.23 -25.97
CA GLN A 138 2.52 -12.31 -26.83
C GLN A 138 1.79 -12.41 -28.18
N SER A 139 0.64 -11.73 -28.34
CA SER A 139 -0.14 -11.60 -29.59
C SER A 139 0.28 -10.37 -30.39
#